data_AF-A0A7S3ZHJ7-F1
#
_entry.id   AF-A0A7S3ZHJ7-F1
#
_cell.length_a   1.000
_cell.length_b   1.000
_cell.length_c   1.000
_cell.angle_alpha   90.00
_cell.angle_beta   90.00
_cell.angle_gamma   90.00
#
_symmetry.space_group_name_H-M   'P 1'
#
loop_
_entity.id
_entity.type
_entity.pdbx_description
1 polymer ?
#
loop_
_entity_poly.entity_id
_entity_poly.type
_entity_poly.pdbx_seq_one_letter_code
_entity_poly.pdbx_strand_id
1 'polypeptide(L)'
;MKEGRKKTPNTNPKKNPHVRGLGYINEFLQCRCAPELLGLGLYPNAKEITESFSMFNTVRRHLKNEFDTRDPDVVCVVVGDGNSPRTAAMLCYRTSWQVHSIDPIMKLDGKWARTRNLTTYRAKIEDVSILIPRGKKVLVVCMHTHVTLECCLYSLRIERQSDDESKEDRSKKVQVGIIACPCCQFTEIQTSVFGIAPDKTYKDISLLSDKNTIHLWKNIAPVMLKRFDDAAYVESMWERERVARYPKNWLRRHKEKLEKQV
;
A
#
# COMPACT_ATOMS: atom_id res chain seq x y z
N MET A 1 1.38 -43.44 56.13
CA MET A 1 2.34 -43.09 55.05
C MET A 1 1.64 -42.10 54.11
N LYS A 2 2.10 -40.85 54.06
CA LYS A 2 1.58 -39.81 53.16
C LYS A 2 2.45 -39.80 51.90
N GLU A 3 1.91 -40.26 50.77
CA GLU A 3 2.62 -40.18 49.49
C GLU A 3 2.65 -38.73 48.98
N GLY A 4 3.86 -38.18 48.93
CA GLY A 4 4.14 -36.85 48.44
C GLY A 4 3.98 -36.79 46.92
N ARG A 5 2.99 -36.03 46.46
CA ARG A 5 2.78 -35.66 45.05
C ARG A 5 3.99 -34.86 44.56
N LYS A 6 4.88 -35.49 43.78
CA LYS A 6 6.00 -34.80 43.10
C LYS A 6 5.42 -33.79 42.11
N LYS A 7 5.62 -32.50 42.38
CA LYS A 7 5.33 -31.41 41.45
C LYS A 7 6.23 -31.58 40.22
N THR A 8 5.62 -31.79 39.06
CA THR A 8 6.31 -31.72 37.77
C THR A 8 6.90 -30.31 37.60
N PRO A 9 8.13 -30.16 37.11
CA PRO A 9 8.72 -28.85 36.91
C PRO A 9 7.94 -28.11 35.83
N ASN A 10 7.48 -26.92 36.19
CA ASN A 10 6.87 -25.94 35.30
C ASN A 10 7.90 -25.56 34.23
N THR A 11 7.83 -26.23 33.07
CA THR A 11 8.60 -25.84 31.90
C THR A 11 7.92 -24.63 31.28
N ASN A 12 8.21 -23.47 31.87
CA ASN A 12 7.99 -22.18 31.22
C ASN A 12 8.66 -22.28 29.84
N PRO A 13 7.93 -22.23 28.71
CA PRO A 13 8.56 -22.27 27.41
C PRO A 13 9.45 -21.02 27.33
N LYS A 14 10.76 -21.26 27.34
CA LYS A 14 11.77 -20.22 27.15
C LYS A 14 11.35 -19.42 25.90
N LYS A 15 11.09 -18.12 26.06
CA LYS A 15 10.87 -17.20 24.94
C LYS A 15 12.05 -17.38 23.99
N ASN A 16 11.82 -18.00 22.84
CA ASN A 16 12.85 -18.22 21.84
C ASN A 16 13.34 -16.86 21.36
N PRO A 17 14.58 -16.46 21.68
CA PRO A 17 15.14 -15.23 21.16
C PRO A 17 15.58 -15.53 19.73
N HIS A 18 15.00 -14.84 18.76
CA HIS A 18 15.31 -14.88 17.32
C HIS A 18 14.70 -16.03 16.49
N VAL A 19 13.41 -15.96 16.21
CA VAL A 19 12.93 -16.31 14.85
C VAL A 19 12.74 -15.00 14.10
N ARG A 20 13.72 -14.64 13.27
CA ARG A 20 13.51 -13.62 12.24
C ARG A 20 12.46 -14.17 11.25
N GLY A 21 11.26 -13.62 11.32
CA GLY A 21 10.50 -13.16 10.16
C GLY A 21 9.61 -14.11 9.35
N LEU A 22 9.21 -15.29 9.83
CA LEU A 22 8.24 -16.15 9.09
C LEU A 22 6.78 -15.94 9.48
N GLY A 23 6.47 -14.93 10.29
CA GLY A 23 5.12 -14.68 10.81
C GLY A 23 4.05 -14.60 9.71
N TYR A 24 4.34 -13.88 8.62
CA TYR A 24 3.41 -13.73 7.51
C TYR A 24 3.29 -14.97 6.63
N ILE A 25 4.35 -15.79 6.52
CA ILE A 25 4.26 -17.07 5.84
C ILE A 25 3.38 -18.03 6.64
N ASN A 26 3.58 -18.09 7.96
CA ASN A 26 2.74 -18.88 8.85
C ASN A 26 1.27 -18.42 8.78
N GLU A 27 1.04 -17.10 8.77
CA GLU A 27 -0.31 -16.55 8.61
C GLU A 27 -0.92 -16.95 7.26
N PHE A 28 -0.17 -16.83 6.16
CA PHE A 28 -0.62 -17.21 4.83
C PHE A 28 -1.01 -18.69 4.76
N LEU A 29 -0.20 -19.60 5.30
CA LEU A 29 -0.49 -21.04 5.31
C LEU A 29 -1.78 -21.40 6.08
N GLN A 30 -2.20 -20.55 7.01
CA GLN A 30 -3.43 -20.72 7.78
C GLN A 30 -4.64 -20.01 7.16
N CYS A 31 -4.44 -19.22 6.10
CA CYS A 31 -5.52 -18.50 5.45
C CYS A 31 -6.40 -19.44 4.63
N ARG A 32 -7.73 -19.37 4.86
CA ARG A 32 -8.71 -20.13 4.07
C ARG A 32 -8.64 -19.83 2.58
N CYS A 33 -8.29 -18.60 2.20
CA CYS A 33 -8.14 -18.15 0.82
C CYS A 33 -6.76 -18.44 0.20
N ALA A 34 -5.83 -19.07 0.94
CA ALA A 34 -4.50 -19.33 0.43
C ALA A 34 -4.49 -20.25 -0.81
N PRO A 35 -5.28 -21.35 -0.87
CA PRO A 35 -5.36 -22.18 -2.07
C PRO A 35 -5.80 -21.39 -3.31
N GLU A 36 -6.80 -20.52 -3.17
CA GLU A 36 -7.27 -19.66 -4.26
C GLU A 36 -6.20 -18.66 -4.68
N LEU A 37 -5.58 -17.94 -3.74
CA LEU A 37 -4.51 -16.99 -4.03
C LEU A 37 -3.30 -17.65 -4.73
N LEU A 38 -2.94 -18.87 -4.33
CA LEU A 38 -1.91 -19.67 -5.02
C LEU A 38 -2.37 -20.09 -6.42
N GLY A 39 -3.62 -20.52 -6.57
CA GLY A 39 -4.21 -20.92 -7.84
C GLY A 39 -4.25 -19.79 -8.88
N LEU A 40 -4.26 -18.52 -8.44
CA LEU A 40 -4.14 -17.34 -9.28
C LEU A 40 -2.73 -17.13 -9.85
N GLY A 41 -1.69 -17.75 -9.28
CA GLY A 41 -0.31 -17.62 -9.75
C GLY A 41 0.30 -16.24 -9.48
N LEU A 42 -0.12 -15.56 -8.40
CA LEU A 42 0.29 -14.18 -8.08
C LEU A 42 1.74 -14.09 -7.57
N TYR A 43 2.15 -15.05 -6.73
CA TYR A 43 3.38 -14.94 -5.95
C TYR A 43 4.50 -15.78 -6.56
N PRO A 44 5.58 -15.16 -7.08
CA PRO A 44 6.75 -15.89 -7.55
C PRO A 44 7.58 -16.47 -6.40
N ASN A 45 7.49 -15.92 -5.20
CA ASN A 45 8.26 -16.36 -4.03
C ASN A 45 7.64 -15.86 -2.71
N ALA A 46 8.23 -16.30 -1.59
CA ALA A 46 7.78 -15.98 -0.23
C ALA A 46 7.90 -14.48 0.13
N LYS A 47 8.90 -13.76 -0.40
CA LYS A 47 9.07 -12.33 -0.14
C LYS A 47 7.81 -11.56 -0.52
N GLU A 48 7.29 -11.79 -1.73
CA GLU A 48 6.10 -11.09 -2.23
C GLU A 48 4.84 -11.36 -1.37
N ILE A 49 4.71 -12.57 -0.81
CA ILE A 49 3.64 -12.88 0.16
C ILE A 49 3.81 -12.03 1.42
N THR A 50 5.02 -11.96 1.96
CA THR A 50 5.28 -11.18 3.18
C THR A 50 5.10 -9.68 3.00
N GLU A 51 5.36 -9.17 1.79
CA GLU A 51 5.12 -7.77 1.43
C GLU A 51 3.62 -7.45 1.44
N SER A 52 2.79 -8.26 0.75
CA SER A 52 1.33 -8.09 0.79
C SER A 52 0.78 -8.19 2.22
N PHE A 53 1.21 -9.20 2.99
CA PHE A 53 0.72 -9.41 4.35
C PHE A 53 1.18 -8.32 5.33
N SER A 54 2.34 -7.72 5.10
CA SER A 54 2.78 -6.55 5.86
C SER A 54 1.80 -5.39 5.71
N MET A 55 1.40 -5.06 4.48
CA MET A 55 0.43 -3.99 4.21
C MET A 55 -0.91 -4.28 4.90
N PHE A 56 -1.41 -5.50 4.80
CA PHE A 56 -2.65 -5.90 5.47
C PHE A 56 -2.55 -5.92 7.00
N ASN A 57 -1.39 -6.30 7.55
CA ASN A 57 -1.15 -6.23 8.98
C ASN A 57 -1.11 -4.78 9.48
N THR A 58 -0.54 -3.83 8.71
CA THR A 58 -0.62 -2.40 9.00
C THR A 58 -2.07 -1.95 9.13
N VAL A 59 -2.94 -2.39 8.21
CA VAL A 59 -4.38 -2.10 8.27
C VAL A 59 -4.97 -2.61 9.60
N ARG A 60 -4.84 -3.90 9.87
CA ARG A 60 -5.43 -4.54 11.06
C ARG A 60 -4.95 -3.94 12.38
N ARG A 61 -3.68 -3.55 12.48
CA ARG A 61 -3.09 -3.08 13.73
C ARG A 61 -3.25 -1.59 13.96
N HIS A 62 -3.28 -0.78 12.90
CA HIS A 62 -3.10 0.67 13.03
C HIS A 62 -4.19 1.50 12.38
N LEU A 63 -4.99 0.89 11.48
CA LEU A 63 -6.02 1.56 10.72
C LEU A 63 -7.41 0.93 10.86
N LYS A 64 -7.60 -0.05 11.75
CA LYS A 64 -8.88 -0.78 11.87
C LYS A 64 -10.10 0.11 12.15
N ASN A 65 -9.89 1.26 12.82
CA ASN A 65 -10.97 2.17 13.19
C ASN A 65 -11.32 3.10 12.02
N GLU A 66 -10.32 3.42 11.22
CA GLU A 66 -10.40 4.27 10.04
C GLU A 66 -10.92 3.49 8.83
N PHE A 67 -10.36 2.31 8.58
CA PHE A 67 -10.60 1.45 7.44
C PHE A 67 -10.98 0.03 7.94
N ASP A 68 -12.26 -0.18 8.27
CA ASP A 68 -12.75 -1.53 8.61
C ASP A 68 -12.67 -2.42 7.37
N THR A 69 -12.00 -3.56 7.50
CA THR A 69 -11.89 -4.59 6.46
C THR A 69 -13.22 -5.09 5.92
N ARG A 70 -14.33 -4.92 6.64
CA ARG A 70 -15.67 -5.36 6.22
C ARG A 70 -16.50 -4.25 5.57
N ASP A 71 -16.01 -3.01 5.58
CA ASP A 71 -16.69 -1.83 5.05
C ASP A 71 -16.60 -1.82 3.51
N PRO A 72 -17.72 -2.00 2.78
CA PRO A 72 -17.72 -1.99 1.31
C PRO A 72 -17.54 -0.58 0.72
N ASP A 73 -17.58 0.48 1.55
CA ASP A 73 -17.39 1.87 1.13
C ASP A 73 -15.92 2.32 1.15
N VAL A 74 -15.00 1.39 1.43
CA VAL A 74 -13.56 1.62 1.29
C VAL A 74 -13.11 1.31 -0.13
N VAL A 75 -12.45 2.28 -0.75
CA VAL A 75 -11.69 2.14 -1.99
C VAL A 75 -10.21 2.01 -1.63
N CYS A 76 -9.55 0.95 -2.07
CA CYS A 76 -8.12 0.77 -1.91
C CYS A 76 -7.41 0.91 -3.26
N VAL A 77 -6.32 1.68 -3.28
CA VAL A 77 -5.51 1.91 -4.47
C VAL A 77 -4.11 1.41 -4.19
N VAL A 78 -3.74 0.28 -4.80
CA VAL A 78 -2.42 -0.33 -4.67
C VAL A 78 -1.57 0.09 -5.87
N VAL A 79 -0.50 0.82 -5.60
CA VAL A 79 0.38 1.39 -6.62
C VAL A 79 1.71 0.64 -6.64
N GLY A 80 2.16 0.21 -7.81
CA GLY A 80 3.42 -0.53 -7.97
C GLY A 80 3.32 -2.00 -7.55
N ASP A 81 2.19 -2.66 -7.80
CA ASP A 81 1.93 -4.05 -7.39
C ASP A 81 2.75 -5.09 -8.21
N GLY A 82 3.40 -4.63 -9.29
CA GLY A 82 4.21 -5.42 -10.22
C GLY A 82 3.40 -5.97 -11.39
N ASN A 83 3.93 -7.03 -12.02
CA ASN A 83 3.31 -7.63 -13.21
C ASN A 83 2.01 -8.42 -12.95
N SER A 84 1.62 -8.56 -11.69
CA SER A 84 0.40 -9.22 -11.21
C SER A 84 -0.08 -8.49 -9.97
N PRO A 85 -1.39 -8.43 -9.68
CA PRO A 85 -1.95 -7.64 -8.59
C PRO A 85 -1.83 -8.36 -7.24
N ARG A 86 -0.60 -8.53 -6.73
CA ARG A 86 -0.29 -9.40 -5.59
C ARG A 86 -0.95 -8.95 -4.29
N THR A 87 -0.73 -7.69 -3.94
CA THR A 87 -1.27 -7.09 -2.72
C THR A 87 -2.74 -6.79 -2.92
N ALA A 88 -3.12 -6.27 -4.09
CA ALA A 88 -4.52 -5.94 -4.37
C ALA A 88 -5.43 -7.17 -4.35
N ALA A 89 -5.06 -8.26 -5.01
CA ALA A 89 -5.85 -9.49 -4.99
C ALA A 89 -5.98 -10.04 -3.57
N MET A 90 -4.90 -10.09 -2.79
CA MET A 90 -4.98 -10.50 -1.38
C MET A 90 -5.95 -9.63 -0.58
N LEU A 91 -5.95 -8.30 -0.79
CA LEU A 91 -6.90 -7.40 -0.14
C LEU A 91 -8.34 -7.72 -0.56
N CYS A 92 -8.63 -8.02 -1.83
CA CYS A 92 -9.96 -8.45 -2.28
C CYS A 92 -10.45 -9.72 -1.57
N TYR A 93 -9.56 -10.68 -1.29
CA TYR A 93 -9.93 -11.91 -0.58
C TYR A 93 -10.07 -11.72 0.94
N ARG A 94 -9.44 -10.69 1.50
CA ARG A 94 -9.38 -10.45 2.96
C ARG A 94 -10.27 -9.29 3.42
N THR A 95 -10.89 -8.56 2.50
CA THR A 95 -11.72 -7.38 2.79
C THR A 95 -12.95 -7.32 1.89
N SER A 96 -13.92 -6.47 2.25
CA SER A 96 -15.07 -6.12 1.41
C SER A 96 -14.79 -4.96 0.44
N TRP A 97 -13.55 -4.48 0.38
CA TRP A 97 -13.19 -3.24 -0.30
C TRP A 97 -13.30 -3.35 -1.82
N GLN A 98 -13.42 -2.20 -2.47
CA GLN A 98 -13.14 -2.05 -3.90
C GLN A 98 -11.65 -1.77 -4.08
N VAL A 99 -10.94 -2.54 -4.91
CA VAL A 99 -9.47 -2.46 -5.00
C VAL A 99 -9.02 -2.20 -6.43
N HIS A 100 -8.20 -1.17 -6.59
CA HIS A 100 -7.55 -0.79 -7.84
C HIS A 100 -6.06 -1.14 -7.73
N SER A 101 -5.54 -1.95 -8.66
CA SER A 101 -4.12 -2.31 -8.74
C SER A 101 -3.50 -1.67 -9.97
N ILE A 102 -2.47 -0.84 -9.78
CA ILE A 102 -1.92 0.01 -10.82
C ILE A 102 -0.42 -0.25 -10.92
N ASP A 103 0.03 -0.67 -12.11
CA ASP A 103 1.45 -0.82 -12.41
C ASP A 103 1.70 -0.74 -13.92
N PRO A 104 2.75 -0.04 -14.40
CA PRO A 104 3.07 0.03 -15.83
C PRO A 104 3.32 -1.33 -16.50
N ILE A 105 3.77 -2.33 -15.73
CA ILE A 105 4.06 -3.68 -16.23
C ILE A 105 2.96 -4.71 -15.91
N MET A 106 1.81 -4.27 -15.39
CA MET A 106 0.67 -5.13 -15.03
C MET A 106 0.22 -6.02 -16.20
N LYS A 107 0.08 -7.33 -15.97
CA LYS A 107 -0.59 -8.22 -16.93
C LYS A 107 -2.10 -8.17 -16.71
N LEU A 108 -2.87 -8.06 -17.80
CA LEU A 108 -4.34 -7.91 -17.73
C LEU A 108 -5.08 -9.23 -17.95
N ASP A 109 -4.40 -10.23 -18.51
CA ASP A 109 -4.93 -11.52 -18.95
C ASP A 109 -4.62 -12.67 -17.96
N GLY A 110 -4.34 -12.35 -16.69
CA GLY A 110 -4.08 -13.36 -15.66
C GLY A 110 -5.36 -13.97 -15.08
N LYS A 111 -5.20 -15.11 -14.39
CA LYS A 111 -6.31 -15.80 -13.69
C LYS A 111 -7.04 -14.90 -12.67
N TRP A 112 -6.35 -13.89 -12.16
CA TRP A 112 -6.88 -12.89 -11.22
C TRP A 112 -7.89 -11.92 -11.82
N ALA A 113 -8.07 -11.87 -13.15
CA ALA A 113 -9.05 -11.01 -13.80
C ALA A 113 -10.50 -11.32 -13.33
N ARG A 114 -10.73 -12.50 -12.75
CA ARG A 114 -12.04 -12.91 -12.20
C ARG A 114 -12.17 -12.63 -10.70
N THR A 115 -11.15 -12.06 -10.06
CA THR A 115 -11.20 -11.71 -8.63
C THR A 115 -12.26 -10.63 -8.41
N ARG A 116 -13.20 -10.89 -7.50
CA ARG A 116 -14.26 -9.93 -7.15
C ARG A 116 -13.66 -8.64 -6.64
N ASN A 117 -14.26 -7.50 -7.00
CA ASN A 117 -13.88 -6.17 -6.53
C ASN A 117 -12.45 -5.73 -6.92
N LEU A 118 -11.81 -6.40 -7.89
CA LEU A 118 -10.48 -6.05 -8.36
C LEU A 118 -10.57 -5.36 -9.73
N THR A 119 -10.01 -4.16 -9.84
CA THR A 119 -9.74 -3.50 -11.12
C THR A 119 -8.23 -3.37 -11.30
N THR A 120 -7.72 -3.77 -12.47
CA THR A 120 -6.28 -3.69 -12.77
C THR A 120 -6.00 -2.69 -13.89
N TYR A 121 -4.90 -1.97 -13.78
CA TYR A 121 -4.47 -0.97 -14.75
C TYR A 121 -3.03 -1.24 -15.16
N ARG A 122 -2.81 -1.45 -16.46
CA ARG A 122 -1.47 -1.38 -17.07
C ARG A 122 -1.20 0.07 -17.45
N ALA A 123 -0.81 0.86 -16.46
CA ALA A 123 -0.57 2.28 -16.63
C ALA A 123 0.36 2.78 -15.53
N LYS A 124 1.00 3.92 -15.76
CA LYS A 124 1.61 4.67 -14.67
C LYS A 124 0.49 5.35 -13.87
N ILE A 125 0.72 5.61 -12.59
CA ILE A 125 -0.31 6.17 -11.70
C ILE A 125 -0.76 7.56 -12.13
N GLU A 126 0.12 8.31 -12.80
CA GLU A 126 -0.12 9.66 -13.31
C GLU A 126 -1.08 9.67 -14.50
N ASP A 127 -1.16 8.54 -15.22
CA ASP A 127 -2.03 8.35 -16.38
C ASP A 127 -3.41 7.78 -15.96
N VAL A 128 -3.62 7.52 -14.67
CA VAL A 128 -4.86 6.96 -14.13
C VAL A 128 -5.64 8.04 -13.38
N SER A 129 -6.97 8.03 -13.56
CA SER A 129 -7.90 8.83 -12.75
C SER A 129 -8.94 7.90 -12.14
N ILE A 130 -9.00 7.86 -10.81
CA ILE A 130 -9.96 7.07 -10.06
C ILE A 130 -10.99 8.02 -9.47
N LEU A 131 -12.23 7.93 -9.93
CA LEU A 131 -13.34 8.69 -9.36
C LEU A 131 -13.68 8.13 -7.98
N ILE A 132 -13.64 8.99 -6.97
CA ILE A 132 -13.98 8.68 -5.59
C ILE A 132 -15.29 9.40 -5.27
N PRO A 133 -16.41 8.66 -5.16
CA PRO A 133 -17.67 9.24 -4.72
C PRO A 133 -17.54 9.89 -3.34
N ARG A 134 -18.35 10.91 -3.08
CA ARG A 134 -18.36 11.56 -1.76
C ARG A 134 -18.67 10.57 -0.64
N GLY A 135 -18.10 10.84 0.54
CA GLY A 135 -18.29 10.01 1.73
C GLY A 135 -17.57 8.67 1.73
N LYS A 136 -16.90 8.30 0.64
CA LYS A 136 -16.04 7.11 0.59
C LYS A 136 -14.75 7.34 1.37
N LYS A 137 -14.16 6.24 1.82
CA LYS A 137 -12.82 6.21 2.42
C LYS A 137 -11.84 5.64 1.42
N VAL A 138 -10.67 6.23 1.30
CA VAL A 138 -9.64 5.80 0.35
C VAL A 138 -8.38 5.40 1.10
N LEU A 139 -7.85 4.21 0.82
CA LEU A 139 -6.55 3.78 1.31
C LEU A 139 -5.59 3.57 0.15
N VAL A 140 -4.53 4.38 0.09
CA VAL A 140 -3.44 4.20 -0.87
C VAL A 140 -2.37 3.31 -0.27
N VAL A 141 -1.96 2.27 -0.99
CA VAL A 141 -0.94 1.31 -0.55
C VAL A 141 0.21 1.33 -1.55
N CYS A 142 1.40 1.69 -1.05
CA CYS A 142 2.63 1.81 -1.82
C CYS A 142 3.69 0.85 -1.28
N MET A 143 3.73 -0.38 -1.79
CA MET A 143 4.76 -1.36 -1.45
C MET A 143 5.92 -1.26 -2.44
N HIS A 144 7.07 -0.79 -1.98
CA HIS A 144 8.31 -0.62 -2.77
C HIS A 144 8.11 0.22 -4.05
N THR A 145 7.10 1.10 -4.05
CA THR A 145 6.70 1.87 -5.22
C THR A 145 7.70 2.98 -5.55
N HIS A 146 8.02 3.13 -6.84
CA HIS A 146 8.93 4.15 -7.36
C HIS A 146 8.20 5.40 -7.88
N VAL A 147 7.35 6.01 -7.05
CA VAL A 147 6.64 7.27 -7.35
C VAL A 147 6.45 8.09 -6.07
N THR A 148 6.32 9.40 -6.16
CA THR A 148 5.97 10.23 -4.98
C THR A 148 4.56 9.93 -4.47
N LEU A 149 4.33 10.12 -3.17
CA LEU A 149 3.00 9.88 -2.58
C LEU A 149 1.98 10.89 -3.10
N GLU A 150 2.40 12.13 -3.35
CA GLU A 150 1.56 13.17 -3.92
C GLU A 150 1.07 12.82 -5.33
N CYS A 151 1.91 12.22 -6.17
CA CYS A 151 1.48 11.72 -7.48
C CYS A 151 0.44 10.60 -7.36
N CYS A 152 0.60 9.69 -6.39
CA CYS A 152 -0.45 8.69 -6.11
C CYS A 152 -1.77 9.37 -5.74
N LEU A 153 -1.74 10.37 -4.86
CA LEU A 153 -2.92 11.09 -4.42
C LEU A 153 -3.57 11.90 -5.55
N TYR A 154 -2.78 12.46 -6.47
CA TYR A 154 -3.29 13.24 -7.59
C TYR A 154 -4.12 12.39 -8.56
N SER A 155 -3.93 11.07 -8.60
CA SER A 155 -4.78 10.15 -9.39
C SER A 155 -6.22 10.04 -8.84
N LEU A 156 -6.45 10.48 -7.60
CA LEU A 156 -7.77 10.42 -6.97
C LEU A 156 -8.59 11.64 -7.38
N ARG A 157 -9.72 11.41 -8.04
CA ARG A 157 -10.70 12.43 -8.41
C ARG A 157 -11.86 12.36 -7.44
N ILE A 158 -11.80 13.18 -6.38
CA ILE A 158 -12.91 13.27 -5.43
C ILE A 158 -14.05 14.05 -6.08
N GLU A 159 -15.24 13.46 -6.09
CA GLU A 159 -16.45 14.09 -6.62
C GLU A 159 -16.77 15.38 -5.85
N ARG A 160 -17.01 16.47 -6.60
CA ARG A 160 -17.30 17.80 -6.02
C ARG A 160 -18.74 17.85 -5.52
N GLN A 161 -18.94 18.66 -4.49
CA GLN A 161 -20.26 18.99 -3.96
C GLN A 161 -21.06 19.80 -4.98
N SER A 162 -22.29 19.37 -5.26
CA SER A 162 -23.27 20.19 -5.97
C SER A 162 -24.05 21.08 -5.00
N ASP A 163 -24.54 22.22 -5.49
CA ASP A 163 -25.31 23.19 -4.68
C ASP A 163 -26.66 22.64 -4.20
N ASP A 164 -27.19 21.63 -4.90
CA ASP A 164 -28.49 20.99 -4.65
C ASP A 164 -28.45 19.86 -3.60
N GLU A 165 -27.29 19.57 -2.99
CA GLU A 165 -27.15 18.46 -2.05
C GLU A 165 -27.76 18.70 -0.66
N SER A 166 -28.39 17.64 -0.14
CA SER A 166 -29.03 17.57 1.18
C SER A 166 -28.05 17.89 2.32
N LYS A 167 -28.54 18.43 3.45
CA LYS A 167 -27.70 18.76 4.64
C LYS A 167 -26.92 17.55 5.17
N GLU A 168 -27.46 16.34 5.04
CA GLU A 168 -26.84 15.10 5.50
C GLU A 168 -25.62 14.73 4.63
N ASP A 169 -25.70 14.93 3.31
CA ASP A 169 -24.58 14.70 2.39
C ASP A 169 -23.45 15.73 2.56
N ARG A 170 -23.75 16.94 3.03
CA ARG A 170 -22.72 17.96 3.35
C ARG A 170 -21.80 17.54 4.49
N SER A 171 -22.25 16.65 5.37
CA SER A 171 -21.49 16.21 6.56
C SER A 171 -20.48 15.11 6.25
N LYS A 172 -20.63 14.40 5.12
CA LYS A 172 -19.77 13.27 4.74
C LYS A 172 -18.41 13.76 4.25
N LYS A 173 -17.42 13.70 5.15
CA LYS A 173 -16.02 14.02 4.83
C LYS A 173 -15.34 12.82 4.19
N VAL A 174 -14.61 13.04 3.11
CA VAL A 174 -13.72 12.04 2.53
C VAL A 174 -12.55 11.82 3.49
N GLN A 175 -12.17 10.55 3.66
CA GLN A 175 -10.99 10.15 4.42
C GLN A 175 -9.98 9.50 3.48
N VAL A 176 -8.72 9.91 3.56
CA VAL A 176 -7.66 9.36 2.71
C VAL A 176 -6.47 8.93 3.55
N GLY A 177 -6.22 7.63 3.62
CA GLY A 177 -5.08 7.04 4.32
C GLY A 177 -4.00 6.60 3.34
N ILE A 178 -2.77 6.48 3.83
CA ILE A 178 -1.62 6.01 3.05
C ILE A 178 -0.82 5.02 3.89
N ILE A 179 -0.44 3.89 3.29
CA ILE A 179 0.60 3.00 3.79
C ILE A 179 1.71 2.99 2.75
N ALA A 180 2.94 3.31 3.15
CA ALA A 180 4.10 3.27 2.27
C ALA A 180 5.23 2.43 2.88
N CYS A 181 5.83 1.56 2.08
CA CYS A 181 7.08 0.89 2.37
C CYS A 181 8.07 1.22 1.26
N PRO A 182 8.83 2.31 1.37
CA PRO A 182 9.68 2.76 0.28
C PRO A 182 10.94 1.89 0.11
N CYS A 183 11.48 1.88 -1.09
CA CYS A 183 12.79 1.27 -1.40
C CYS A 183 13.66 2.20 -2.26
N CYS A 184 14.92 1.80 -2.47
CA CYS A 184 15.89 2.56 -3.27
C CYS A 184 15.98 4.04 -2.83
N GLN A 185 15.91 4.98 -3.77
CA GLN A 185 15.92 6.42 -3.49
C GLN A 185 14.62 6.92 -2.84
N PHE A 186 13.52 6.18 -3.00
CA PHE A 186 12.23 6.59 -2.45
C PHE A 186 12.18 6.45 -0.92
N THR A 187 13.15 5.77 -0.31
CA THR A 187 13.31 5.74 1.15
C THR A 187 13.52 7.13 1.74
N GLU A 188 14.14 8.05 1.00
CA GLU A 188 14.32 9.44 1.45
C GLU A 188 13.13 10.32 1.01
N ILE A 189 12.54 10.03 -0.14
CA ILE A 189 11.45 10.81 -0.74
C ILE A 189 10.11 10.59 -0.01
N GLN A 190 9.73 9.34 0.25
CA GLN A 190 8.43 9.00 0.86
C GLN A 190 8.46 9.06 2.40
N THR A 191 9.22 10.01 2.94
CA THR A 191 9.30 10.27 4.39
C THR A 191 8.26 11.27 4.86
N SER A 192 7.64 12.02 3.94
CA SER A 192 6.56 12.96 4.20
C SER A 192 5.60 13.01 3.01
N VAL A 193 4.40 13.54 3.21
CA VAL A 193 3.46 13.88 2.14
C VAL A 193 2.90 15.28 2.37
N PHE A 194 3.00 16.17 1.39
CA PHE A 194 2.69 17.60 1.56
C PHE A 194 3.47 18.29 2.70
N GLY A 195 4.67 17.77 3.02
CA GLY A 195 5.46 18.20 4.18
C GLY A 195 4.98 17.68 5.53
N ILE A 196 3.98 16.79 5.55
CA ILE A 196 3.44 16.18 6.76
C ILE A 196 4.13 14.84 7.01
N ALA A 197 4.72 14.69 8.19
CA ALA A 197 5.34 13.44 8.63
C ALA A 197 4.29 12.32 8.83
N PRO A 198 4.68 11.03 8.79
CA PRO A 198 3.77 9.92 9.03
C PRO A 198 3.25 9.94 10.47
N ASP A 199 1.97 9.61 10.66
CA ASP A 199 1.38 9.36 11.98
C ASP A 199 2.10 8.21 12.70
N LYS A 200 2.65 7.27 11.93
CA LYS A 200 3.46 6.18 12.47
C LYS A 200 4.54 5.74 11.50
N THR A 201 5.72 5.48 12.05
CA THR A 201 6.82 4.82 11.35
C THR A 201 7.33 3.64 12.17
N TYR A 202 7.53 2.47 11.56
CA TYR A 202 8.09 1.30 12.25
C TYR A 202 8.75 0.31 11.28
N LYS A 203 9.64 -0.53 11.80
CA LYS A 203 10.20 -1.66 11.03
C LYS A 203 9.34 -2.91 11.19
N ASP A 204 8.95 -3.51 10.08
CA ASP A 204 8.23 -4.77 10.06
C ASP A 204 9.19 -5.95 9.93
N ILE A 205 9.50 -6.58 11.06
CA ILE A 205 10.44 -7.71 11.12
C ILE A 205 9.93 -9.00 10.46
N SER A 206 8.65 -9.06 10.08
CA SER A 206 8.05 -10.21 9.38
C SER A 206 8.02 -10.04 7.86
N LEU A 207 8.40 -8.85 7.36
CA LEU A 207 8.59 -8.59 5.94
C LEU A 207 9.99 -9.07 5.53
N LEU A 208 10.05 -10.02 4.58
CA LEU A 208 11.30 -10.65 4.11
C LEU A 208 12.01 -9.78 3.06
N SER A 209 12.33 -8.55 3.44
CA SER A 209 13.14 -7.63 2.65
C SER A 209 13.96 -6.72 3.55
N ASP A 210 15.12 -6.29 3.08
CA ASP A 210 15.98 -5.33 3.78
C ASP A 210 15.33 -3.94 3.90
N LYS A 211 14.39 -3.64 2.99
CA LYS A 211 13.57 -2.43 3.00
C LYS A 211 12.22 -2.79 3.64
N ASN A 212 12.15 -2.62 4.96
CA ASN A 212 11.00 -3.03 5.78
C ASN A 212 10.50 -1.94 6.73
N THR A 213 10.86 -0.69 6.49
CA THR A 213 10.29 0.44 7.20
C THR A 213 8.93 0.79 6.58
N ILE A 214 7.89 0.81 7.41
CA ILE A 214 6.54 1.22 7.07
C ILE A 214 6.31 2.65 7.56
N HIS A 215 5.77 3.49 6.70
CA HIS A 215 5.22 4.81 7.01
C HIS A 215 3.70 4.78 6.83
N LEU A 216 2.99 5.38 7.77
CA LEU A 216 1.53 5.38 7.81
C LEU A 216 0.98 6.79 8.02
N TRP A 217 0.00 7.16 7.21
CA TRP A 217 -0.87 8.32 7.40
C TRP A 217 -2.32 7.86 7.48
N LYS A 218 -3.02 8.27 8.53
CA LYS A 218 -4.40 7.85 8.84
C LYS A 218 -5.43 8.66 8.07
N ASN A 219 -5.18 9.97 7.93
CA ASN A 219 -6.03 10.86 7.15
C ASN A 219 -5.27 12.09 6.64
N ILE A 220 -4.97 12.13 5.35
CA ILE A 220 -4.35 13.26 4.67
C ILE A 220 -5.36 14.15 3.91
N ALA A 221 -6.63 13.74 3.84
CA ALA A 221 -7.64 14.39 3.01
C ALA A 221 -7.74 15.92 3.22
N PRO A 222 -7.71 16.46 4.46
CA PRO A 222 -7.82 17.91 4.66
C PRO A 222 -6.68 18.71 4.03
N VAL A 223 -5.45 18.19 4.10
CA VAL A 223 -4.27 18.83 3.51
C VAL A 223 -4.25 18.64 2.01
N MET A 224 -4.56 17.43 1.55
CA MET A 224 -4.61 17.07 0.12
C MET A 224 -5.58 17.96 -0.66
N LEU A 225 -6.83 18.09 -0.19
CA LEU A 225 -7.85 18.89 -0.86
C LEU A 225 -7.41 20.35 -0.99
N LYS A 226 -6.89 20.94 0.09
CA LYS A 226 -6.36 22.30 0.08
C LYS A 226 -5.20 22.49 -0.91
N ARG A 227 -4.31 21.48 -1.02
CA ARG A 227 -3.14 21.54 -1.90
C ARG A 227 -3.49 21.37 -3.38
N PHE A 228 -4.49 20.56 -3.70
CA PHE A 228 -4.89 20.34 -5.09
C PHE A 228 -5.80 21.44 -5.64
N ASP A 229 -6.38 22.29 -4.79
CA ASP A 229 -7.03 23.53 -5.21
C ASP A 229 -6.02 24.65 -5.53
N ASP A 230 -4.74 24.49 -5.16
CA ASP A 230 -3.66 25.43 -5.44
C ASP A 230 -2.92 25.05 -6.74
N ALA A 231 -3.22 25.76 -7.83
CA ALA A 231 -2.65 25.50 -9.14
C ALA A 231 -1.11 25.60 -9.18
N ALA A 232 -0.53 26.57 -8.47
CA ALA A 232 0.92 26.74 -8.38
C ALA A 232 1.57 25.56 -7.64
N TYR A 233 0.90 25.06 -6.59
CA TYR A 233 1.35 23.85 -5.92
C TYR A 233 1.36 22.65 -6.88
N VAL A 234 0.28 22.42 -7.62
CA VAL A 234 0.15 21.32 -8.57
C VAL A 234 1.24 21.38 -9.65
N GLU A 235 1.51 22.56 -10.21
CA GLU A 235 2.59 22.74 -11.19
C GLU A 235 3.96 22.41 -10.59
N SER A 236 4.26 22.91 -9.38
CA SER A 236 5.51 22.62 -8.69
C SER A 236 5.70 21.14 -8.35
N MET A 237 4.60 20.43 -8.07
CA MET A 237 4.60 18.99 -7.79
C MET A 237 5.06 18.20 -9.01
N TRP A 238 4.57 18.55 -10.20
CA TRP A 238 4.97 17.91 -11.44
C TRP A 238 6.43 18.16 -11.82
N GLU A 239 6.97 19.33 -11.48
CA GLU A 239 8.41 19.59 -11.63
C GLU A 239 9.23 18.68 -10.69
N ARG A 240 8.84 18.55 -9.42
CA ARG A 240 9.52 17.66 -8.47
C ARG A 240 9.49 16.20 -8.91
N GLU A 241 8.35 15.73 -9.41
CA GLU A 241 8.21 14.36 -9.93
C GLU A 241 9.12 14.13 -11.14
N ARG A 242 9.21 15.08 -12.07
CA ARG A 242 10.17 15.02 -13.19
C ARG A 242 11.61 14.88 -12.69
N VAL A 243 12.00 15.63 -11.66
CA VAL A 243 13.35 15.56 -11.08
C VAL A 243 13.59 14.23 -10.34
N ALA A 244 12.62 13.76 -9.55
CA ALA A 244 12.73 12.50 -8.81
C ALA A 244 12.93 11.28 -9.73
N ARG A 245 12.34 11.29 -10.92
CA ARG A 245 12.49 10.23 -11.94
C ARG A 245 13.87 10.17 -12.59
N TYR A 246 14.57 11.31 -12.67
CA TYR A 246 15.89 11.42 -13.30
C TYR A 246 16.94 11.98 -12.35
N PRO A 247 17.39 11.20 -11.36
CA PRO A 247 18.53 11.60 -10.54
C PRO A 247 19.73 11.87 -11.45
N LYS A 248 20.50 12.93 -11.18
CA LYS A 248 21.70 13.34 -11.95
C LYS A 248 22.65 12.16 -12.28
N ASN A 249 22.65 11.11 -11.48
CA ASN A 249 23.44 9.89 -11.66
C ASN A 249 22.93 8.96 -12.78
N TRP A 250 21.63 8.96 -13.10
CA TRP A 250 21.06 8.21 -14.22
C TRP A 250 21.46 8.84 -15.55
N LEU A 251 21.33 10.17 -15.68
CA LEU A 251 21.81 10.92 -16.85
C LEU A 251 23.31 10.71 -17.08
N ARG A 252 24.13 10.69 -16.02
CA ARG A 252 25.57 10.40 -16.11
C ARG A 252 25.85 8.99 -16.65
N ARG A 253 25.19 7.96 -16.10
CA ARG A 253 25.33 6.56 -16.54
C ARG A 253 24.79 6.32 -17.96
N HIS A 254 23.79 7.07 -18.40
CA HIS A 254 23.25 6.99 -19.75
C HIS A 254 24.17 7.68 -20.77
N LYS A 255 24.76 8.83 -20.38
CA LYS A 255 25.77 9.54 -21.19
C LYS A 255 27.05 8.70 -21.34
N GLU A 256 27.52 8.10 -20.25
CA GLU A 256 28.65 7.15 -20.24
C GLU A 256 28.37 5.86 -21.06
N LYS A 257 27.10 5.47 -21.25
CA LYS A 257 26.71 4.33 -22.10
C LYS A 257 26.60 4.71 -23.58
N LEU A 258 26.12 5.90 -23.89
CA LEU A 258 26.03 6.43 -25.26
C LEU A 258 27.41 6.80 -25.81
N GLU A 259 28.30 7.33 -24.98
CA GLU A 259 29.69 7.64 -25.33
C GLU A 259 30.58 6.39 -25.48
N LYS A 260 30.12 5.21 -25.04
CA LYS A 260 30.79 3.91 -25.24
C LYS A 260 30.24 3.10 -26.41
N GLN A 261 29.26 3.65 -27.13
CA GLN A 261 28.67 3.05 -28.35
C GLN A 261 29.02 3.83 -29.62
N VAL A 262 29.97 4.77 -29.53
CA VAL A 262 30.65 5.44 -30.64
C VAL A 262 32.12 5.02 -30.59
#